data_AF-A0A1M5WFW9-F1
#
_entry.id   AF-A0A1M5WFW9-F1
#
_cell.length_a   1.000
_cell.length_b   1.000
_cell.length_c   1.000
_cell.angle_alpha   90.00
_cell.angle_beta   90.00
_cell.angle_gamma   90.00
#
_symmetry.space_group_name_H-M   'P 1'
#
loop_
_entity.id
_entity.type
_entity.pdbx_description
1 polymer ?
#
loop_
_entity_poly.entity_id
_entity_poly.type
_entity_poly.pdbx_seq_one_letter_code
_entity_poly.pdbx_strand_id
1 'polypeptide(L)'
;MTNASGRGPQITPEEAAELQRARERMIARQRLIERIIRNNEMQLKSESARGGAEIELECAMRDVARVDAGTEAQAELERVTARLQALREEHQRLVAEREWLNASLLEFESGPSTDEHRRSGHA
;
A
#
# COMPACT_ATOMS: atom_id res chain seq x y z
N MET A 1 -31.34 -44.02 -29.88
CA MET A 1 -31.12 -42.63 -29.42
C MET A 1 -30.24 -42.71 -28.18
N THR A 2 -28.96 -42.37 -28.31
CA THR A 2 -27.95 -42.47 -27.25
C THR A 2 -28.03 -41.27 -26.32
N ASN A 3 -28.33 -41.53 -25.05
CA ASN A 3 -28.28 -40.54 -23.97
C ASN A 3 -26.82 -40.12 -23.74
N ALA A 4 -26.43 -38.97 -24.29
CA ALA A 4 -25.19 -38.30 -23.93
C ALA A 4 -25.37 -37.62 -22.56
N SER A 5 -25.38 -38.43 -21.50
CA SER A 5 -25.34 -37.94 -20.13
C SER A 5 -24.02 -37.21 -19.91
N GLY A 6 -24.12 -35.89 -19.74
CA GLY A 6 -23.00 -35.02 -19.42
C GLY A 6 -22.26 -35.50 -18.18
N ARG A 7 -21.05 -36.00 -18.37
CA ARG A 7 -20.07 -36.14 -17.31
C ARG A 7 -19.05 -35.03 -17.55
N GLY A 8 -19.26 -33.90 -16.89
CA GLY A 8 -18.22 -32.87 -16.80
C GLY A 8 -16.93 -33.48 -16.23
N PRO A 9 -15.77 -32.83 -16.43
CA PRO A 9 -14.49 -33.34 -15.95
C PRO A 9 -14.57 -33.70 -14.46
N GLN A 10 -14.26 -34.94 -14.12
CA GLN A 10 -14.25 -35.38 -12.71
C GLN A 10 -12.93 -34.94 -12.09
N ILE A 11 -12.96 -33.84 -11.35
CA ILE A 11 -11.80 -33.31 -10.64
C ILE A 11 -11.51 -34.25 -9.45
N THR A 12 -10.26 -34.66 -9.31
CA THR A 12 -9.82 -35.48 -8.17
C THR A 12 -9.84 -34.65 -6.87
N PRO A 13 -9.90 -35.27 -5.68
CA PRO A 13 -9.79 -34.56 -4.41
C PRO A 13 -8.49 -33.75 -4.28
N GLU A 14 -7.40 -34.23 -4.88
CA GLU A 14 -6.09 -33.56 -4.89
C GLU A 14 -6.11 -32.29 -5.74
N GLU A 15 -6.65 -32.37 -6.95
CA GLU A 15 -6.84 -31.21 -7.84
C GLU A 15 -7.80 -30.18 -7.22
N ALA A 16 -8.87 -30.62 -6.54
CA ALA A 16 -9.78 -29.73 -5.82
C ALA A 16 -9.07 -29.00 -4.67
N ALA A 17 -8.21 -29.69 -3.92
CA ALA A 17 -7.41 -29.09 -2.85
C ALA A 17 -6.34 -28.13 -3.39
N GLU A 18 -5.76 -28.42 -4.55
CA GLU A 18 -4.83 -27.50 -5.22
C GLU A 18 -5.53 -26.24 -5.73
N LEU A 19 -6.70 -26.38 -6.38
CA LEU A 19 -7.52 -25.24 -6.81
C LEU A 19 -7.93 -24.35 -5.63
N GLN A 20 -8.32 -24.96 -4.51
CA GLN A 20 -8.68 -24.21 -3.31
C GLN A 20 -7.48 -23.43 -2.75
N ARG A 21 -6.29 -24.05 -2.67
CA ARG A 21 -5.06 -23.35 -2.26
C ARG A 21 -4.67 -22.25 -3.23
N ALA A 22 -4.84 -22.45 -4.54
CA ALA A 22 -4.58 -21.43 -5.55
C ALA A 22 -5.54 -20.22 -5.39
N ARG A 23 -6.82 -20.49 -5.14
CA ARG A 23 -7.81 -19.45 -4.85
C ARG A 23 -7.47 -18.66 -3.58
N GLU A 24 -7.07 -19.34 -2.52
CA GLU A 24 -6.66 -18.71 -1.27
C GLU A 24 -5.43 -17.81 -1.46
N ARG A 25 -4.42 -18.27 -2.21
CA ARG A 25 -3.25 -17.45 -2.58
C ARG A 25 -3.65 -16.22 -3.39
N MET A 26 -4.53 -16.37 -4.37
CA MET A 26 -5.03 -15.25 -5.18
C MET A 26 -5.74 -14.20 -4.32
N ILE A 27 -6.61 -14.63 -3.39
CA ILE A 27 -7.32 -13.73 -2.47
C ILE A 27 -6.33 -13.01 -1.55
N ALA A 28 -5.35 -13.72 -1.00
CA ALA A 28 -4.32 -13.12 -0.14
C ALA A 28 -3.50 -12.07 -0.90
N ARG A 29 -3.07 -12.39 -2.14
CA ARG A 29 -2.37 -11.45 -3.03
C ARG A 29 -3.20 -10.21 -3.30
N GLN A 30 -4.48 -10.38 -3.65
CA GLN A 30 -5.39 -9.26 -3.92
C GLN A 30 -5.53 -8.34 -2.70
N ARG A 31 -5.64 -8.90 -1.49
CA ARG A 31 -5.68 -8.12 -0.25
C ARG A 31 -4.41 -7.30 -0.01
N LEU A 32 -3.24 -7.84 -0.33
CA LEU A 32 -1.97 -7.10 -0.25
C LEU A 32 -1.96 -5.92 -1.22
N ILE A 33 -2.37 -6.14 -2.47
CA ILE A 33 -2.47 -5.09 -3.49
C ILE A 33 -3.41 -3.97 -3.04
N GLU A 34 -4.58 -4.31 -2.51
CA GLU A 34 -5.53 -3.32 -1.98
C GLU A 34 -4.96 -2.52 -0.81
N ARG A 35 -4.15 -3.15 0.06
CA ARG A 35 -3.45 -2.43 1.13
C ARG A 35 -2.38 -1.48 0.58
N ILE A 36 -1.61 -1.91 -0.44
CA ILE A 36 -0.63 -1.04 -1.11
C ILE A 36 -1.32 0.17 -1.73
N ILE A 37 -2.45 -0.03 -2.42
CA ILE A 37 -3.22 1.06 -3.03
C ILE A 37 -3.69 2.06 -1.96
N ARG A 38 -4.26 1.58 -0.86
CA ARG A 38 -4.69 2.44 0.26
C ARG A 38 -3.52 3.19 0.89
N ASN A 39 -2.39 2.52 1.11
CA ASN A 39 -1.21 3.17 1.65
C ASN A 39 -0.69 4.28 0.71
N ASN A 40 -0.63 4.02 -0.60
CA ASN A 40 -0.26 5.04 -1.60
C ASN A 40 -1.23 6.24 -1.57
N GLU A 41 -2.54 6.00 -1.46
CA GLU A 41 -3.53 7.08 -1.31
C GLU A 41 -3.26 7.94 -0.06
N MET A 42 -2.94 7.31 1.06
CA MET A 42 -2.58 8.01 2.29
C MET A 42 -1.26 8.78 2.16
N GLN A 43 -0.27 8.25 1.44
CA GLN A 43 0.97 8.98 1.15
C GLN A 43 0.71 10.24 0.34
N LEU A 44 -0.10 10.17 -0.72
CA LEU A 44 -0.46 11.35 -1.52
C LEU A 44 -1.19 12.41 -0.70
N LYS A 45 -2.11 12.00 0.18
CA LYS A 45 -2.79 12.93 1.11
C LYS A 45 -1.81 13.56 2.09
N SER A 46 -0.88 12.76 2.63
CA SER A 46 0.16 13.23 3.55
C SER A 46 1.10 14.24 2.88
N GLU A 47 1.54 13.97 1.65
CA GLU A 47 2.39 14.87 0.85
C GLU A 47 1.69 16.20 0.57
N SER A 48 0.41 16.16 0.15
CA SER A 48 -0.39 17.36 -0.06
C SER A 48 -0.55 18.19 1.21
N ALA A 49 -0.90 17.54 2.33
CA ALA A 49 -1.03 18.21 3.63
C ALA A 49 0.31 18.81 4.11
N ARG A 50 1.42 18.11 3.86
CA ARG A 50 2.77 18.59 4.17
C ARG A 50 3.12 19.84 3.36
N GLY A 51 2.86 19.85 2.06
CA GLY A 51 3.09 21.04 1.22
C GLY A 51 2.31 22.26 1.71
N GLY A 52 1.06 22.07 2.14
CA GLY A 52 0.27 23.13 2.79
C GLY A 52 0.89 23.63 4.10
N ALA A 53 1.29 22.70 4.98
CA ALA A 53 1.91 23.04 6.26
C ALA A 53 3.29 23.73 6.10
N GLU A 54 4.05 23.39 5.06
CA GLU A 54 5.32 24.08 4.73
C GLU A 54 5.07 25.54 4.33
N ILE A 55 4.01 25.82 3.56
CA ILE A 55 3.61 27.21 3.21
C ILE A 55 3.14 27.97 4.46
N GLU A 56 2.32 27.35 5.30
CA GLU A 56 1.87 27.93 6.57
C GLU A 56 3.06 28.27 7.47
N LEU A 57 4.09 27.41 7.51
CA LEU A 57 5.30 27.62 8.32
C LEU A 57 6.05 28.86 7.86
N GLU A 58 6.27 29.03 6.56
CA GLU A 58 6.93 30.21 5.99
C GLU A 58 6.14 31.50 6.31
N CYS A 59 4.80 31.44 6.27
CA CYS A 59 3.96 32.55 6.67
C CYS A 59 4.11 32.89 8.17
N ALA A 60 4.08 31.88 9.03
CA ALA A 60 4.23 32.07 10.48
C ALA A 60 5.63 32.62 10.84
N MET A 61 6.69 32.12 10.19
CA MET A 61 8.05 32.63 10.35
C MET A 61 8.16 34.10 9.94
N ARG A 62 7.55 34.48 8.81
CA ARG A 62 7.48 35.89 8.39
C ARG A 62 6.76 36.74 9.43
N ASP A 63 5.64 36.27 9.96
CA ASP A 63 4.81 37.04 10.89
C ASP A 63 5.51 37.24 12.24
N VAL A 64 6.25 36.24 12.72
CA VAL A 64 7.13 36.37 13.90
C VAL A 64 8.29 37.35 13.67
N ALA A 65 8.80 37.46 12.44
CA ALA A 65 9.90 38.38 12.11
C ALA A 65 9.48 39.87 12.06
N ARG A 66 8.19 40.18 12.21
CA ARG A 66 7.69 41.57 12.19
C ARG A 66 8.02 42.28 13.50
N VAL A 67 8.26 43.59 13.43
CA VAL A 67 8.63 44.43 14.58
C VAL A 67 7.58 44.40 15.69
N ASP A 68 6.31 44.21 15.33
CA ASP A 68 5.18 44.17 16.27
C ASP A 68 4.68 42.74 16.54
N ALA A 69 5.51 41.73 16.28
CA ALA A 69 5.12 40.34 16.48
C ALA A 69 4.83 40.06 17.96
N GLY A 70 3.58 39.72 18.25
CA GLY A 70 3.12 39.34 19.58
C GLY A 70 3.30 37.86 19.88
N THR A 71 2.94 37.48 21.11
CA THR A 71 2.92 36.09 21.58
C THR A 71 2.02 35.17 20.73
N GLU A 72 1.00 35.73 20.08
CA GLU A 72 0.12 35.00 19.17
C GLU A 72 0.85 34.48 17.93
N ALA A 73 1.71 35.29 17.32
CA ALA A 73 2.50 34.88 16.15
C ALA A 73 3.48 33.75 16.51
N GLN A 74 4.09 33.84 17.70
CA GLN A 74 4.98 32.79 18.22
C GLN A 74 4.20 31.49 18.49
N ALA A 75 3.01 31.58 19.08
CA ALA A 75 2.16 30.42 19.33
C ALA A 75 1.69 29.75 18.03
N GLU A 76 1.40 30.53 16.98
CA GLU A 76 1.08 29.97 15.67
C GLU A 76 2.28 29.28 15.03
N LEU A 77 3.47 29.89 15.10
CA LEU A 77 4.71 29.26 14.63
C LEU A 77 4.94 27.90 15.29
N GLU A 78 4.75 27.81 16.61
CA GLU A 78 4.87 26.56 17.36
C GLU A 78 3.82 25.51 16.92
N ARG A 79 2.56 25.92 16.76
CA ARG A 79 1.48 25.03 16.30
C ARG A 79 1.77 24.46 14.91
N VAL A 80 2.13 25.31 13.96
CA VAL A 80 2.41 24.89 12.58
C VAL A 80 3.65 24.02 12.51
N THR A 81 4.70 24.34 13.29
CA THR A 81 5.91 23.51 13.39
C THR A 81 5.58 22.11 13.93
N ALA A 82 4.79 22.02 15.01
CA ALA A 82 4.39 20.74 15.58
C ALA A 82 3.53 19.92 14.60
N ARG A 83 2.60 20.58 13.89
CA ARG A 83 1.79 19.95 12.84
C ARG A 83 2.65 19.40 11.71
N LEU A 84 3.61 20.18 11.20
CA LEU A 84 4.52 19.76 10.13
C LEU A 84 5.35 18.55 10.57
N GLN A 85 5.83 18.54 11.82
CA GLN A 85 6.56 17.43 12.37
C GLN A 85 5.71 16.14 12.42
N ALA A 86 4.47 16.24 12.90
CA ALA A 86 3.55 15.10 12.91
C ALA A 86 3.27 14.54 11.51
N LEU A 87 3.15 15.41 10.50
CA LEU A 87 2.98 15.01 9.09
C LEU A 87 4.22 14.29 8.54
N ARG A 88 5.43 14.72 8.90
CA ARG A 88 6.68 14.06 8.52
C ARG A 88 6.79 12.66 9.12
N GLU A 89 6.44 12.51 10.40
CA GLU A 89 6.43 11.22 11.09
C GLU A 89 5.39 10.27 10.48
N GLU A 90 4.20 10.77 10.15
CA GLU A 90 3.18 9.97 9.47
C GLU A 90 3.67 9.52 8.08
N HIS A 91 4.28 10.40 7.30
CA HIS A 91 4.85 10.03 6.01
C HIS A 91 5.91 8.92 6.15
N GLN A 92 6.81 9.03 7.14
CA GLN A 92 7.81 7.99 7.41
C GLN A 92 7.17 6.65 7.77
N ARG A 93 6.12 6.64 8.60
CA ARG A 93 5.36 5.41 8.91
C ARG A 93 4.74 4.80 7.65
N LEU A 94 4.13 5.61 6.79
CA LEU A 94 3.51 5.14 5.56
C LEU A 94 4.54 4.55 4.57
N VAL A 95 5.71 5.17 4.46
CA VAL A 95 6.82 4.65 3.64
C VAL A 95 7.28 3.28 4.16
N ALA A 96 7.51 3.15 5.47
CA ALA A 96 7.90 1.87 6.06
C ALA A 96 6.84 0.77 5.87
N GLU A 97 5.56 1.11 6.02
CA GLU A 97 4.47 0.16 5.74
C GLU A 97 4.45 -0.25 4.26
N ARG A 98 4.66 0.69 3.32
CA ARG A 98 4.73 0.38 1.88
C ARG A 98 5.88 -0.59 1.57
N GLU A 99 7.06 -0.34 2.13
CA GLU A 99 8.22 -1.21 1.94
C GLU A 99 7.93 -2.63 2.44
N TRP A 100 7.34 -2.75 3.63
CA TRP A 100 6.92 -4.04 4.18
C TRP A 100 5.86 -4.73 3.30
N LEU A 101 4.86 -4.00 2.81
CA LEU A 101 3.83 -4.54 1.93
C LEU A 101 4.42 -5.03 0.58
N ASN A 102 5.36 -4.27 0.02
CA ASN A 102 6.05 -4.66 -1.22
C ASN A 102 6.91 -5.91 -1.02
N ALA A 103 7.66 -5.99 0.09
CA ALA A 103 8.42 -7.19 0.45
C ALA A 103 7.49 -8.41 0.60
N SER A 104 6.37 -8.25 1.31
CA SER A 104 5.36 -9.29 1.49
C SER A 104 4.77 -9.78 0.16
N LEU A 105 4.54 -8.86 -0.80
CA LEU A 105 4.05 -9.21 -2.12
C LEU A 105 5.09 -10.00 -2.94
N LEU A 106 6.36 -9.60 -2.85
CA LEU A 106 7.46 -10.29 -3.54
C LEU A 106 7.66 -11.73 -3.02
N GLU A 107 7.55 -11.94 -1.71
CA GLU A 107 7.56 -13.28 -1.11
C GLU A 107 6.43 -14.16 -1.65
N PHE A 108 5.25 -13.59 -1.87
CA PHE A 108 4.11 -14.27 -2.48
C PHE A 108 4.37 -14.69 -3.93
N GLU A 109 5.08 -13.87 -4.69
CA GLU A 109 5.39 -14.12 -6.11
C GLU A 109 6.59 -15.04 -6.30
N SER A 110 7.49 -15.11 -5.31
CA SER A 110 8.70 -15.97 -5.33
C SER A 110 8.46 -17.38 -4.77
N GLY A 111 7.23 -17.71 -4.35
CA GLY A 111 6.86 -19.06 -3.95
C GLY A 111 7.02 -20.07 -5.09
N PRO A 112 7.16 -21.39 -4.80
CA PRO A 112 7.50 -22.38 -5.82
C PRO A 112 6.46 -22.38 -6.94
N SER A 113 6.86 -21.82 -8.07
CA SER A 113 6.12 -21.92 -9.32
C SER A 113 6.19 -23.39 -9.76
N THR A 114 5.09 -24.11 -9.59
CA THR A 114 4.92 -25.43 -10.21
C THR A 114 4.86 -25.37 -11.75
N ASP A 115 4.98 -24.17 -12.34
CA ASP A 115 4.85 -23.93 -13.77
C ASP A 115 6.19 -23.97 -14.55
N GLU A 116 7.32 -24.17 -13.88
CA GLU A 116 8.60 -24.42 -14.58
C GLU A 116 8.67 -25.79 -15.28
N HIS A 117 7.79 -26.74 -14.94
CA HIS A 117 7.78 -28.07 -15.56
C HIS A 117 7.02 -28.17 -16.89
N ARG A 118 6.39 -27.09 -17.40
CA ARG A 118 5.61 -27.14 -18.65
C ARG A 118 6.20 -26.43 -19.87
N ARG A 119 7.39 -25.82 -19.76
CA ARG A 119 8.04 -25.10 -20.88
C ARG A 119 9.19 -25.84 -21.58
N SER A 120 9.39 -27.15 -21.33
CA SER A 120 10.44 -27.93 -22.03
C SER A 120 9.93 -28.85 -23.14
N GLY A 121 8.69 -28.70 -23.61
CA GLY A 121 8.09 -29.63 -24.58
C GLY A 121 7.39 -28.93 -25.73
N HIS A 122 8.15 -28.32 -26.65
CA HIS A 122 7.87 -28.27 -28.08
C HIS A 122 9.09 -27.66 -28.80
N ALA A 123 10.02 -28.56 -29.17
CA ALA A 123 10.87 -28.39 -30.33
C ALA A 123 10.20 -29.09 -31.52
#